data_AF-A0A1V5FER2-F1
#
_entry.id   AF-A0A1V5FER2-F1
#
_cell.length_a   1.000
_cell.length_b   1.000
_cell.length_c   1.000
_cell.angle_alpha   90.00
_cell.angle_beta   90.00
_cell.angle_gamma   90.00
#
_symmetry.space_group_name_H-M   'P 1'
#
loop_
_entity.id
_entity.type
_entity.pdbx_description
1 polymer ?
#
loop_
_entity_poly.entity_id
_entity_poly.type
_entity_poly.pdbx_seq_one_letter_code
_entity_poly.pdbx_strand_id
1 'polypeptide(L)'
;MPAVARRGRVQAAISTGGASPGLARAIKEQFAQWLDPAYAECAEIVAGARRRAIDSGAPAEQWRPRLERLLDGRLLRAAREQGREAAKNLAERIMQDGAD
;
A
#
# COMPACT_ATOMS: atom_id res chain seq x y z
N MET A 1 -15.25 -19.43 -7.33
CA MET A 1 -14.14 -18.47 -7.49
C MET A 1 -14.46 -17.18 -6.74
N PRO A 2 -13.49 -16.52 -6.09
CA PRO A 2 -13.71 -15.26 -5.36
C PRO A 2 -13.93 -14.07 -6.31
N ALA A 3 -14.61 -13.04 -5.83
CA ALA A 3 -14.72 -11.74 -6.48
C ALA A 3 -13.53 -10.86 -6.08
N VAL A 4 -12.75 -10.34 -7.03
CA VAL A 4 -11.50 -9.61 -6.73
C VAL A 4 -11.62 -8.14 -7.12
N ALA A 5 -11.42 -7.23 -6.16
CA ALA A 5 -11.19 -5.81 -6.40
C ALA A 5 -9.69 -5.56 -6.57
N ARG A 6 -9.31 -4.70 -7.53
CA ARG A 6 -7.90 -4.39 -7.83
C ARG A 6 -7.71 -2.90 -8.00
N ARG A 7 -6.62 -2.37 -7.43
CA ARG A 7 -6.14 -1.01 -7.66
C ARG A 7 -4.61 -1.02 -7.70
N GLY A 8 -4.04 -0.98 -8.91
CA GLY A 8 -2.60 -1.15 -9.10
C GLY A 8 -2.10 -2.46 -8.49
N ARG A 9 -1.11 -2.36 -7.58
CA ARG A 9 -0.55 -3.51 -6.85
C ARG A 9 -1.43 -4.02 -5.70
N VAL A 10 -2.46 -3.28 -5.29
CA VAL A 10 -3.35 -3.65 -4.18
C VAL A 10 -4.53 -4.47 -4.69
N GLN A 11 -4.84 -5.56 -4.01
CA GLN A 11 -5.95 -6.45 -4.37
C GLN A 11 -6.69 -6.88 -3.10
N ALA A 12 -8.02 -6.96 -3.19
CA ALA A 12 -8.88 -7.53 -2.15
C ALA A 12 -9.74 -8.64 -2.78
N ALA A 13 -9.70 -9.83 -2.21
CA ALA A 13 -10.47 -10.98 -2.68
C ALA A 13 -11.60 -11.29 -1.69
N ILE A 14 -12.83 -11.32 -2.20
CA ILE A 14 -14.05 -11.57 -1.43
C ILE A 14 -14.55 -12.98 -1.79
N SER A 15 -14.75 -13.82 -0.77
CA SER A 15 -15.28 -15.17 -0.92
C SER A 15 -16.43 -15.41 0.06
N THR A 16 -17.46 -16.13 -0.39
CA THR A 16 -18.58 -16.61 0.43
C THR A 16 -18.53 -18.14 0.61
N GLY A 17 -17.40 -18.78 0.31
CA GLY A 17 -17.29 -20.24 0.37
C GLY A 17 -18.18 -20.99 -0.64
N GLY A 18 -18.70 -20.29 -1.66
CA GLY A 18 -19.65 -20.83 -2.63
C GLY A 18 -21.12 -20.59 -2.30
N ALA A 19 -21.44 -20.07 -1.11
CA ALA A 19 -22.82 -19.88 -0.67
C ALA A 19 -23.57 -18.82 -1.50
N SER A 20 -22.90 -17.76 -1.94
CA SER A 20 -23.53 -16.70 -2.75
C SER A 20 -22.50 -15.91 -3.58
N PRO A 21 -22.39 -16.18 -4.89
CA PRO A 21 -21.58 -15.37 -5.81
C PRO A 21 -22.08 -13.92 -5.92
N GLY A 22 -23.39 -13.70 -5.84
CA GLY A 22 -24.01 -12.37 -5.89
C GLY A 22 -23.59 -11.48 -4.71
N LEU A 23 -23.60 -12.04 -3.50
CA LEU A 23 -23.14 -11.32 -2.30
C LEU A 23 -21.65 -10.97 -2.39
N ALA A 24 -20.82 -11.91 -2.85
CA ALA A 24 -19.39 -11.65 -3.05
C ALA A 24 -19.15 -10.47 -4.03
N ARG A 25 -19.95 -10.40 -5.10
CA ARG A 25 -19.89 -9.29 -6.07
C ARG A 25 -20.30 -7.95 -5.45
N ALA A 26 -21.40 -7.91 -4.70
CA ALA A 26 -21.89 -6.69 -4.06
C ALA A 26 -20.87 -6.10 -3.08
N ILE A 27 -20.23 -6.94 -2.25
CA ILE A 27 -19.18 -6.50 -1.31
C ILE A 27 -17.94 -6.02 -2.08
N LYS A 28 -17.53 -6.75 -3.14
CA LYS A 28 -16.41 -6.34 -4.01
C LYS A 28 -16.62 -4.95 -4.60
N GLU A 29 -17.84 -4.58 -4.97
CA GLU A 29 -18.16 -3.25 -5.53
C GLU A 29 -17.96 -2.13 -4.48
N GLN A 30 -18.35 -2.35 -3.23
CA GLN A 30 -18.08 -1.41 -2.13
C GLN A 30 -16.57 -1.27 -1.86
N PHE A 31 -15.83 -2.37 -1.82
CA PHE A 31 -14.38 -2.35 -1.64
C PHE A 31 -13.65 -1.68 -2.82
N ALA A 32 -14.14 -1.83 -4.05
CA ALA A 32 -13.55 -1.17 -5.21
C ALA A 32 -13.70 0.35 -5.15
N GLN A 33 -14.76 0.86 -4.53
CA GLN A 33 -14.93 2.30 -4.27
C GLN A 33 -14.01 2.77 -3.14
N TRP A 34 -13.91 2.00 -2.06
CA TRP A 34 -13.04 2.31 -0.92
C TRP A 34 -11.53 2.27 -1.26
N LEU A 35 -11.12 1.34 -2.12
CA LEU A 35 -9.76 1.28 -2.69
C LEU A 35 -9.59 2.40 -3.74
N ASP A 36 -9.49 3.63 -3.28
CA ASP A 36 -9.24 4.80 -4.12
C ASP A 36 -7.87 4.74 -4.84
N PRO A 37 -7.59 5.64 -5.81
CA PRO A 37 -6.31 5.65 -6.53
C PRO A 37 -5.06 5.84 -5.66
N ALA A 38 -5.16 6.48 -4.48
CA ALA A 38 -4.01 6.75 -3.62
C ALA A 38 -3.39 5.45 -3.09
N TYR A 39 -4.18 4.39 -2.89
CA TYR A 39 -3.64 3.07 -2.53
C TYR A 39 -2.68 2.50 -3.57
N ALA A 40 -2.95 2.71 -4.88
CA ALA A 40 -2.01 2.28 -5.91
C ALA A 40 -0.70 3.07 -5.83
N GLU A 41 -0.78 4.39 -5.64
CA GLU A 41 0.41 5.24 -5.52
C GLU A 41 1.26 4.86 -4.31
N CYS A 42 0.65 4.67 -3.14
CA CYS A 42 1.35 4.23 -1.95
C CYS A 42 2.01 2.87 -2.14
N ALA A 43 1.31 1.92 -2.77
CA ALA A 43 1.87 0.59 -3.03
C ALA A 43 3.06 0.63 -4.00
N GLU A 44 3.04 1.54 -4.99
CA GLU A 44 4.20 1.80 -5.85
C GLU A 44 5.39 2.35 -5.06
N ILE A 45 5.15 3.35 -4.21
CA ILE A 45 6.18 4.00 -3.39
C ILE A 45 6.82 3.01 -2.41
N VAL A 46 6.01 2.25 -1.67
CA VAL A 46 6.48 1.24 -0.70
C VAL A 46 7.26 0.13 -1.40
N ALA A 47 6.79 -0.35 -2.55
CA ALA A 47 7.51 -1.37 -3.32
C ALA A 47 8.88 -0.85 -3.79
N GLY A 48 8.96 0.39 -4.27
CA GLY A 48 10.22 1.02 -4.68
C GLY A 48 11.17 1.23 -3.50
N ALA A 49 10.68 1.71 -2.35
CA ALA A 49 11.47 1.88 -1.14
C ALA A 49 12.04 0.55 -0.64
N ARG A 50 11.21 -0.50 -0.58
CA ARG A 50 11.64 -1.85 -0.21
C ARG A 50 12.68 -2.42 -1.17
N ARG A 51 12.50 -2.22 -2.48
CA ARG A 51 13.47 -2.65 -3.50
C ARG A 51 14.83 -2.00 -3.24
N ARG A 52 14.88 -0.67 -3.14
CA ARG A 52 16.13 0.07 -2.86
C ARG A 52 16.81 -0.35 -1.56
N ALA A 53 16.03 -0.63 -0.52
CA ALA A 53 16.56 -1.07 0.77
C ALA A 53 17.15 -2.50 0.73
N ILE A 54 16.58 -3.38 -0.11
CA ILE A 54 17.17 -4.71 -0.37
C ILE A 54 18.44 -4.57 -1.20
N ASP A 55 18.40 -3.75 -2.24
CA ASP A 55 19.51 -3.58 -3.18
C ASP A 55 20.72 -2.85 -2.55
N SER A 56 20.53 -2.13 -1.44
CA SER A 56 21.64 -1.52 -0.69
C SER A 56 22.51 -2.52 0.07
N GLY A 57 22.05 -3.77 0.23
CA GLY A 57 22.75 -4.80 1.00
C GLY A 57 22.72 -4.61 2.52
N ALA A 58 22.00 -3.61 3.03
CA ALA A 58 21.86 -3.39 4.47
C ALA A 58 20.99 -4.50 5.11
N PRO A 59 21.33 -4.95 6.34
CA PRO A 59 20.50 -5.88 7.11
C PRO A 59 19.04 -5.39 7.23
N ALA A 60 18.09 -6.33 7.18
CA ALA A 60 16.67 -6.02 7.23
C ALA A 60 16.27 -5.24 8.49
N GLU A 61 16.94 -5.51 9.61
CA GLU A 61 16.77 -4.87 10.90
C GLU A 61 17.00 -3.35 10.82
N GLN A 62 17.83 -2.88 9.89
CA GLN A 62 18.15 -1.47 9.74
C GLN A 62 17.07 -0.69 8.97
N TRP A 63 16.36 -1.32 8.03
CA TRP A 63 15.41 -0.62 7.16
C TRP A 63 13.94 -1.01 7.37
N ARG A 64 13.67 -2.20 7.91
CA ARG A 64 12.30 -2.70 8.12
C ARG A 64 11.47 -1.78 9.04
N PRO A 65 11.99 -1.26 10.17
CA PRO A 65 11.24 -0.31 11.00
C PRO A 65 10.86 0.98 10.26
N ARG A 66 11.72 1.45 9.34
CA ARG A 66 11.43 2.63 8.51
C ARG A 66 10.34 2.34 7.48
N LEU A 67 10.37 1.16 6.87
CA LEU A 67 9.33 0.74 5.94
C LEU A 67 7.97 0.59 6.65
N GLU A 68 7.96 0.06 7.88
CA GLU A 68 6.75 -0.04 8.72
C GLU A 68 6.19 1.34 9.08
N ARG A 69 7.05 2.33 9.36
CA ARG A 69 6.65 3.73 9.57
C ARG A 69 5.97 4.37 8.34
N LEU A 70 6.15 3.85 7.13
CA LEU A 70 5.39 4.32 5.96
C LEU A 70 3.92 3.87 5.98
N LEU A 71 3.62 2.79 6.70
CA LEU A 71 2.31 2.13 6.70
C LEU A 71 1.37 2.66 7.79
N ASP A 72 1.81 3.60 8.62
CA ASP A 72 1.03 4.21 9.70
C ASP A 72 -0.05 5.21 9.24
N GLY A 73 -0.37 5.21 7.94
CA GLY A 73 -1.39 6.06 7.33
C GLY A 73 -0.88 7.44 6.91
N ARG A 74 0.31 7.88 7.32
CA ARG A 74 0.87 9.18 6.87
C ARG A 74 1.13 9.21 5.37
N LEU A 75 1.62 8.11 4.81
CA LEU A 75 1.86 8.00 3.36
C LEU A 75 0.57 8.12 2.56
N LEU A 76 -0.48 7.42 2.99
CA LEU A 76 -1.79 7.46 2.35
C LEU A 76 -2.43 8.84 2.46
N ARG A 77 -2.30 9.49 3.63
CA ARG A 77 -2.76 10.86 3.82
C ARG A 77 -2.04 11.84 2.90
N ALA A 78 -0.71 11.78 2.83
CA ALA A 78 0.07 12.62 1.93
C ALA A 78 -0.34 12.42 0.46
N ALA A 79 -0.54 11.17 0.02
CA ALA A 79 -0.99 10.88 -1.34
C ALA A 79 -2.39 11.47 -1.62
N ARG A 80 -3.33 11.34 -0.68
CA ARG A 80 -4.70 11.86 -0.83
C ARG A 80 -4.78 13.38 -0.81
N GLU A 81 -4.06 14.02 0.10
CA GLU A 81 -4.20 15.46 0.38
C GLU A 81 -3.24 16.32 -0.45
N GLN A 82 -2.05 15.80 -0.77
CA GLN A 82 -0.94 16.56 -1.35
C GLN A 82 -0.41 15.92 -2.64
N GLY A 83 -0.95 14.77 -3.03
CA GLY A 83 -0.60 14.06 -4.25
C GLY A 83 0.67 13.21 -4.13
N ARG A 84 0.94 12.51 -5.23
CA ARG A 84 2.00 11.49 -5.35
C ARG A 84 3.39 11.99 -4.96
N GLU A 85 3.79 13.18 -5.41
CA GLU A 85 5.15 13.69 -5.15
C GLU A 85 5.37 14.00 -3.66
N ALA A 86 4.37 14.53 -2.97
CA ALA A 86 4.45 14.75 -1.53
C ALA A 86 4.58 13.42 -0.76
N ALA A 87 3.81 12.40 -1.16
CA ALA A 87 3.91 11.06 -0.60
C ALA A 87 5.29 10.43 -0.84
N LYS A 88 5.86 10.60 -2.04
CA LYS A 88 7.19 10.12 -2.39
C LYS A 88 8.27 10.79 -1.55
N ASN A 89 8.24 12.12 -1.43
CA ASN A 89 9.18 12.89 -0.62
C ASN A 89 9.11 12.49 0.87
N LEU A 90 7.90 12.29 1.39
CA LEU A 90 7.70 11.79 2.75
C LEU A 90 8.33 10.40 2.94
N ALA A 91 8.12 9.49 1.98
CA ALA A 91 8.69 8.16 2.05
C ALA A 91 10.23 8.18 2.01
N GLU A 92 10.81 9.01 1.17
CA GLU A 92 12.26 9.19 1.09
C GLU A 92 12.84 9.69 2.42
N ARG A 93 12.21 10.71 3.03
CA ARG A 93 12.60 11.21 4.35
C ARG A 93 12.56 10.12 5.42
N ILE A 94 11.44 9.40 5.54
CA ILE A 94 11.30 8.32 6.55
C ILE A 94 12.34 7.22 6.33
N MET A 95 12.68 6.89 5.09
CA MET A 95 13.68 5.87 4.77
C MET A 95 15.13 6.33 5.02
N GLN A 96 15.39 7.64 4.96
CA GLN A 96 16.69 8.25 5.26
C GLN A 96 16.91 8.51 6.74
N ASP A 97 15.84 8.75 7.50
CA ASP A 97 15.90 8.97 8.95
C ASP A 97 16.45 7.71 9.65
N GLY A 98 17.75 7.71 9.91
CA GLY A 98 18.40 6.83 10.88
C GLY A 98 17.65 6.93 12.20
N ALA A 99 17.26 5.80 12.79
CA ALA A 99 16.87 5.85 14.19
C ALA A 99 18.15 6.11 14.97
N ASP A 100 18.21 7.24 15.67
CA ASP A 100 19.11 7.44 16.81
C ASP A 100 18.91 6.33 17.86
#